data_AF-A0A2V6VML2-F1
#
_entry.id   AF-A0A2V6VML2-F1
#
_cell.length_a   1.000
_cell.length_b   1.000
_cell.length_c   1.000
_cell.angle_alpha   90.00
_cell.angle_beta   90.00
_cell.angle_gamma   90.00
#
_symmetry.space_group_name_H-M   'P 1'
#
loop_
_entity.id
_entity.type
_entity.pdbx_description
1 polymer ?
#
loop_
_entity_poly.entity_id
_entity_poly.type
_entity_poly.pdbx_seq_one_letter_code
_entity_poly.pdbx_strand_id
1 'polypeptide(L)'
;MALRSGWFKRSHDPYWDFFINTPPTDPANSVLDVLRKAPEGNVFPTKADLHTPEVTTSHVKEMARYLGADLVGVTALETDAAGHPFAIVCAVRADDDPRQARGVGGQVPVQNGLFVTFVLSAWIRELGYRASAAAELDARGLAAAAKLGTLDRSRKLVTREYGTRVHVADVIRTDLPLAPA
;
A
#
# COMPACT_ATOMS: atom_id res chain seq x y z
N MET A 1 -22.43 -18.46 8.15
CA MET A 1 -22.75 -17.21 8.87
C MET A 1 -22.22 -17.34 10.30
N ALA A 2 -20.95 -17.00 10.53
CA ALA A 2 -20.34 -17.07 11.86
C ALA A 2 -20.29 -15.65 12.45
N LEU A 3 -20.98 -15.47 13.57
CA LEU A 3 -21.07 -14.21 14.31
C LEU A 3 -19.69 -13.78 14.79
N ARG A 4 -19.26 -12.60 14.34
CA ARG A 4 -18.07 -11.86 14.80
C ARG A 4 -18.26 -11.41 16.26
N SER A 5 -18.20 -12.33 17.23
CA SER A 5 -18.36 -12.03 18.66
C SER A 5 -17.12 -11.41 19.34
N GLY A 6 -16.03 -11.18 18.60
CA GLY A 6 -14.76 -10.69 19.16
C GLY A 6 -14.57 -9.16 19.27
N TRP A 7 -15.44 -8.35 18.66
CA TRP A 7 -15.18 -6.90 18.50
C TRP A 7 -15.53 -6.08 19.74
N PHE A 8 -16.58 -6.46 20.48
CA PHE A 8 -17.03 -5.70 21.66
C PHE A 8 -16.06 -5.78 22.86
N LYS A 9 -15.23 -6.82 22.95
CA LYS A 9 -14.27 -7.01 24.06
C LYS A 9 -13.05 -6.08 24.02
N ARG A 10 -12.77 -5.40 22.92
CA ARG A 10 -11.61 -4.49 22.82
C ARG A 10 -11.83 -3.12 23.48
N SER A 11 -13.07 -2.67 23.57
CA SER A 11 -13.41 -1.26 23.84
C SER A 11 -13.01 -0.73 25.22
N HIS A 12 -12.54 -1.57 26.14
CA HIS A 12 -12.12 -1.17 27.49
C HIS A 12 -10.95 -2.01 28.02
N ASP A 13 -10.25 -2.74 27.14
CA ASP A 13 -9.11 -3.56 27.54
C ASP A 13 -7.84 -2.69 27.52
N PRO A 14 -7.14 -2.51 28.66
CA PRO A 14 -5.98 -1.64 28.75
C PRO A 14 -4.81 -2.11 27.86
N TYR A 15 -4.71 -3.40 27.54
CA TYR A 15 -3.70 -3.90 26.60
C TYR A 15 -4.03 -3.48 25.17
N TRP A 16 -5.30 -3.58 24.77
CA TRP A 16 -5.72 -3.15 23.43
C TRP A 16 -5.64 -1.63 23.27
N ASP A 17 -6.03 -0.87 24.29
CA ASP A 17 -5.89 0.58 24.27
C ASP A 17 -4.43 1.00 24.13
N PHE A 18 -3.53 0.45 24.96
CA PHE A 18 -2.09 0.71 24.84
C PHE A 18 -1.55 0.31 23.48
N PHE A 19 -1.90 -0.89 22.99
CA PHE A 19 -1.43 -1.39 21.69
C PHE A 19 -1.89 -0.51 20.52
N ILE A 20 -3.13 -0.02 20.54
CA ILE A 20 -3.71 0.78 19.44
C ILE A 20 -3.25 2.24 19.52
N ASN A 21 -3.15 2.82 20.72
CA ASN A 21 -3.03 4.26 20.90
C ASN A 21 -1.63 4.73 21.36
N THR A 22 -0.84 3.88 22.02
CA THR A 22 0.47 4.30 22.56
C THR A 22 1.60 4.05 21.56
N PRO A 23 2.20 5.10 20.97
CA PRO A 23 3.32 4.92 20.04
C PRO A 23 4.54 4.31 20.74
N PRO A 24 5.36 3.51 20.02
CA PRO A 24 6.62 3.02 20.56
C PRO A 24 7.52 4.20 20.94
N THR A 25 8.03 4.20 22.17
CA THR A 25 8.97 5.24 22.64
C THR A 25 10.36 5.06 22.04
N ASP A 26 10.77 3.81 21.83
CA ASP A 26 12.04 3.47 21.19
C ASP A 26 11.82 3.15 19.70
N PRO A 27 12.38 3.94 18.76
CA PRO A 27 12.29 3.66 17.33
C PRO A 27 12.85 2.30 16.90
N ALA A 28 13.72 1.66 17.70
CA ALA A 28 14.19 0.31 17.41
C ALA A 28 13.07 -0.74 17.46
N ASN A 29 11.96 -0.45 18.14
CA ASN A 29 10.76 -1.29 18.18
C ASN A 29 9.78 -1.00 17.02
N SER A 30 10.17 -0.16 16.06
CA SER A 30 9.31 0.29 14.96
C SER A 30 9.74 -0.34 13.64
N VAL A 31 9.00 -1.36 13.20
CA VAL A 31 9.18 -1.97 11.86
C VAL A 31 8.98 -0.92 10.76
N LEU A 32 8.09 0.06 10.99
CA LEU A 32 7.90 1.19 10.07
C LEU A 32 9.21 1.93 9.79
N ASP A 33 9.97 2.24 10.83
CA ASP A 33 11.21 3.01 10.70
C ASP A 33 12.31 2.20 10.02
N VAL A 34 12.34 0.89 10.27
CA VAL A 34 13.27 -0.03 9.58
C VAL A 34 12.97 -0.07 8.09
N LEU A 35 11.70 -0.30 7.70
CA LEU A 35 11.32 -0.40 6.28
C LEU A 35 11.49 0.92 5.52
N ARG A 36 11.16 2.06 6.13
CA ARG A 36 11.33 3.38 5.49
C ARG A 36 12.78 3.77 5.26
N LYS A 37 13.70 3.28 6.09
CA LYS A 37 15.14 3.53 5.95
C LYS A 37 15.84 2.48 5.09
N ALA A 38 15.14 1.40 4.72
CA ALA A 38 15.72 0.37 3.88
C ALA A 38 16.11 0.97 2.52
N PRO A 39 17.35 0.76 2.06
CA PRO A 39 17.76 1.27 0.76
C PRO A 39 16.99 0.57 -0.36
N GLU A 40 16.80 1.29 -1.46
CA GLU A 40 16.27 0.69 -2.68
C GLU A 40 17.29 -0.31 -3.27
N GLY A 41 16.78 -1.42 -3.80
CA GLY A 41 17.59 -2.44 -4.46
C GLY A 41 17.91 -2.10 -5.91
N ASN A 42 18.90 -2.78 -6.48
CA ASN A 42 19.24 -2.65 -7.90
C ASN A 42 18.15 -3.26 -8.80
N VAL A 43 18.11 -2.81 -10.06
CA VAL A 43 17.31 -3.44 -11.11
C VAL A 43 18.13 -4.59 -11.71
N PHE A 44 17.51 -5.75 -11.87
CA PHE A 44 18.16 -6.89 -12.51
C PHE A 44 18.50 -6.54 -13.97
N PRO A 45 19.73 -6.82 -14.46
CA PRO A 45 20.19 -6.28 -15.75
C PRO A 45 19.49 -6.89 -16.96
N THR A 46 18.82 -8.04 -16.80
CA THR A 46 18.12 -8.75 -17.89
C THR A 46 16.61 -8.69 -17.64
N LYS A 47 15.85 -8.26 -18.65
CA LYS A 47 14.39 -8.26 -18.55
C LYS A 47 13.84 -9.68 -18.65
N ALA A 48 12.91 -10.00 -17.76
CA ALA A 48 12.14 -11.23 -17.86
C ALA A 48 11.21 -11.21 -19.08
N ASP A 49 10.90 -12.38 -19.61
CA ASP A 49 9.85 -12.53 -20.63
C ASP A 49 8.48 -12.28 -19.99
N LEU A 50 7.75 -11.30 -20.50
CA LEU A 50 6.43 -10.93 -20.00
C LEU A 50 5.30 -11.34 -20.95
N HIS A 51 4.11 -11.50 -20.36
CA HIS A 51 2.87 -11.52 -21.11
C HIS A 51 2.47 -10.10 -21.58
N THR A 52 1.28 -9.97 -22.20
CA THR A 52 0.75 -8.65 -22.56
C THR A 52 0.56 -7.76 -21.33
N PRO A 53 0.52 -6.42 -21.49
CA PRO A 53 0.31 -5.49 -20.37
C PRO A 53 -0.93 -5.79 -19.52
N GLU A 54 -2.00 -6.30 -20.12
CA GLU A 54 -3.25 -6.67 -19.44
C GLU A 54 -3.04 -7.87 -18.49
N VAL A 55 -2.38 -8.91 -18.99
CA VAL A 55 -2.07 -10.13 -18.20
C VAL A 55 -1.06 -9.80 -17.11
N THR A 56 -0.01 -9.04 -17.44
CA THR A 56 0.99 -8.57 -16.47
C THR A 56 0.32 -7.75 -15.36
N THR A 57 -0.65 -6.90 -15.70
CA THR A 57 -1.43 -6.14 -14.71
C THR A 57 -2.26 -7.03 -13.80
N SER A 58 -2.86 -8.11 -14.32
CA SER A 58 -3.57 -9.09 -13.49
C SER A 58 -2.64 -9.71 -12.46
N HIS A 59 -1.46 -10.19 -12.89
CA HIS A 59 -0.48 -10.80 -12.01
C HIS A 59 0.10 -9.84 -10.97
N VAL A 60 0.37 -8.58 -11.35
CA VAL A 60 0.78 -7.54 -10.37
C VAL A 60 -0.28 -7.36 -9.30
N LYS A 61 -1.56 -7.28 -9.69
CA LYS A 61 -2.67 -7.13 -8.74
C LYS A 61 -2.85 -8.36 -7.86
N GLU A 62 -2.69 -9.57 -8.42
CA GLU A 62 -2.72 -10.82 -7.66
C GLU A 62 -1.59 -10.89 -6.63
N MET A 63 -0.36 -10.54 -7.03
CA MET A 63 0.80 -10.54 -6.16
C MET A 63 0.67 -9.52 -5.03
N ALA A 64 0.23 -8.29 -5.34
CA ALA A 64 -0.06 -7.28 -4.33
C ALA A 64 -1.09 -7.77 -3.29
N ARG A 65 -2.15 -8.46 -3.75
CA ARG A 65 -3.15 -9.05 -2.84
C ARG A 65 -2.59 -10.19 -2.01
N TYR A 66 -1.79 -11.06 -2.62
CA TYR A 66 -1.08 -12.12 -1.90
C TYR A 66 -0.20 -11.55 -0.77
N LEU A 67 0.45 -10.41 -0.99
CA LEU A 67 1.27 -9.73 0.00
C LEU A 67 0.47 -8.98 1.08
N GLY A 68 -0.85 -8.84 0.92
CA GLY A 68 -1.74 -8.26 1.93
C GLY A 68 -2.46 -6.97 1.52
N ALA A 69 -2.40 -6.55 0.25
CA ALA A 69 -3.25 -5.46 -0.24
C ALA A 69 -4.70 -5.91 -0.34
N ASP A 70 -5.63 -5.12 0.19
CA ASP A 70 -7.07 -5.39 0.06
C ASP A 70 -7.62 -4.86 -1.28
N LEU A 71 -7.07 -3.74 -1.77
CA LEU A 71 -7.41 -3.12 -3.04
C LEU A 71 -6.14 -2.73 -3.81
N VAL A 72 -6.15 -2.93 -5.12
CA VAL A 72 -4.99 -2.66 -5.98
C VAL A 72 -5.44 -2.04 -7.29
N GLY A 73 -4.90 -0.88 -7.59
CA GLY A 73 -5.19 -0.09 -8.78
C GLY A 73 -3.92 0.19 -9.56
N VAL A 74 -4.06 0.35 -10.88
CA VAL A 74 -2.99 0.80 -11.76
C VAL A 74 -3.52 1.99 -12.56
N THR A 75 -2.75 3.06 -12.64
CA THR A 75 -3.06 4.24 -13.44
C THR A 75 -1.83 4.66 -14.22
N ALA A 76 -2.04 5.36 -15.34
CA ALA A 76 -0.97 6.12 -15.97
C ALA A 76 -0.49 7.19 -14.99
N LEU A 77 0.80 7.46 -15.03
CA LEU A 77 1.44 8.55 -14.31
C LEU A 77 1.95 9.56 -15.35
N GLU A 78 1.70 10.84 -15.11
CA GLU A 78 2.39 11.89 -15.85
C GLU A 78 3.89 11.70 -15.63
N THR A 79 4.64 11.57 -16.72
CA THR A 79 6.05 11.18 -16.72
C THR A 79 6.85 11.99 -15.69
N ASP A 80 7.35 11.30 -14.65
CA ASP A 80 8.21 11.94 -13.65
C ASP A 80 9.63 12.17 -14.21
N ALA A 81 10.50 12.82 -13.43
CA ALA A 81 11.89 13.06 -13.85
C ALA A 81 12.67 11.78 -14.19
N ALA A 82 12.24 10.64 -13.63
CA ALA A 82 12.82 9.33 -13.90
C ALA A 82 12.14 8.62 -15.08
N GLY A 83 11.07 9.15 -15.65
CA GLY A 83 10.40 8.57 -16.80
C GLY A 83 9.53 7.35 -16.47
N HIS A 84 8.91 7.28 -15.29
CA HIS A 84 7.98 6.19 -14.94
C HIS A 84 6.57 6.47 -15.52
N PRO A 85 6.07 5.65 -16.46
CA PRO A 85 4.75 5.83 -17.08
C PRO A 85 3.57 5.32 -16.24
N PHE A 86 3.81 4.48 -15.22
CA PHE A 86 2.74 3.83 -14.46
C PHE A 86 2.89 4.02 -12.96
N ALA A 87 1.74 4.11 -12.28
CA ALA A 87 1.62 4.08 -10.83
C ALA A 87 0.76 2.88 -10.42
N ILE A 88 1.28 2.06 -9.51
CA ILE A 88 0.54 1.01 -8.81
C ILE A 88 0.18 1.54 -7.42
N VAL A 89 -1.11 1.51 -7.10
CA VAL A 89 -1.64 2.00 -5.82
C VAL A 89 -2.24 0.83 -5.07
N CYS A 90 -1.73 0.60 -3.86
CA CYS A 90 -2.26 -0.41 -2.95
C CYS A 90 -2.99 0.27 -1.79
N ALA A 91 -4.15 -0.27 -1.41
CA ALA A 91 -4.82 0.10 -0.17
C ALA A 91 -5.05 -1.15 0.67
N VAL A 92 -4.82 -1.01 1.97
CA VAL A 92 -5.07 -2.04 2.96
C VAL A 92 -6.19 -1.58 3.89
N ARG A 93 -6.97 -2.52 4.40
CA ARG A 93 -8.02 -2.24 5.35
C ARG A 93 -7.41 -1.70 6.65
N ALA A 94 -8.00 -0.63 7.16
CA ALA A 94 -7.61 0.05 8.38
C ALA A 94 -8.85 0.25 9.24
N ASP A 95 -9.05 -0.65 10.22
CA ASP A 95 -10.19 -0.54 11.13
C ASP A 95 -10.03 0.63 12.10
N ASP A 96 -8.79 0.96 12.48
CA ASP A 96 -8.41 2.17 13.21
C ASP A 96 -7.69 3.14 12.24
N ASP A 97 -7.98 4.44 12.32
CA ASP A 97 -7.31 5.45 11.49
C ASP A 97 -5.86 5.63 11.99
N PRO A 98 -4.82 5.27 11.20
CA PRO A 98 -3.42 5.36 11.64
C PRO A 98 -2.96 6.78 11.98
N ARG A 99 -3.73 7.81 11.62
CA ARG A 99 -3.45 9.21 12.01
C ARG A 99 -3.89 9.52 13.43
N GLN A 100 -4.80 8.74 13.98
CA GLN A 100 -5.36 8.90 15.32
C GLN A 100 -4.82 7.81 16.25
N ALA A 101 -4.80 6.56 15.79
CA ALA A 101 -4.29 5.41 16.52
C ALA A 101 -2.76 5.27 16.33
N ARG A 102 -2.00 5.91 17.23
CA ARG A 102 -0.55 6.06 17.09
C ARG A 102 0.27 4.86 17.59
N GLY A 103 -0.36 3.90 18.26
CA GLY A 103 0.29 2.69 18.73
C GLY A 103 0.50 1.65 17.64
N VAL A 104 1.24 0.59 17.97
CA VAL A 104 1.61 -0.48 17.02
C VAL A 104 0.38 -1.04 16.30
N GLY A 105 -0.71 -1.29 17.01
CA GLY A 105 -1.97 -1.78 16.47
C GLY A 105 -2.61 -0.84 15.44
N GLY A 106 -2.64 0.46 15.76
CA GLY A 106 -3.15 1.48 14.84
C GLY A 106 -2.24 1.69 13.61
N GLN A 107 -0.96 1.35 13.74
CA GLN A 107 0.01 1.43 12.65
C GLN A 107 0.12 0.15 11.80
N VAL A 108 -0.53 -0.97 12.17
CA VAL A 108 -0.52 -2.22 11.37
C VAL A 108 -0.88 -1.99 9.91
N PRO A 109 -1.92 -1.20 9.54
CA PRO A 109 -2.21 -0.92 8.13
C PRO A 109 -1.06 -0.21 7.41
N VAL A 110 -0.33 0.68 8.08
CA VAL A 110 0.84 1.35 7.48
C VAL A 110 1.99 0.35 7.28
N GLN A 111 2.21 -0.53 8.26
CA GLN A 111 3.24 -1.58 8.16
C GLN A 111 2.94 -2.54 7.02
N ASN A 112 1.69 -2.99 6.89
CA ASN A 112 1.27 -3.85 5.79
C ASN A 112 1.44 -3.13 4.45
N GLY A 113 1.04 -1.86 4.35
CA GLY A 113 1.23 -1.04 3.15
C GLY A 113 2.70 -0.97 2.73
N LEU A 114 3.61 -0.65 3.66
CA LEU A 114 5.06 -0.62 3.41
C LEU A 114 5.61 -1.98 3.01
N PHE A 115 5.18 -3.06 3.67
CA PHE A 115 5.61 -4.41 3.32
C PHE A 115 5.20 -4.77 1.88
N VAL A 116 3.93 -4.53 1.51
CA VAL A 116 3.46 -4.79 0.14
C VAL A 116 4.25 -3.99 -0.87
N THR A 117 4.40 -2.67 -0.67
CA THR A 117 5.03 -1.80 -1.66
C THR A 117 6.53 -2.07 -1.78
N PHE A 118 7.21 -2.35 -0.67
CA PHE A 118 8.62 -2.73 -0.67
C PHE A 118 8.86 -4.03 -1.44
N VAL A 119 8.15 -5.10 -1.08
CA VAL A 119 8.35 -6.43 -1.68
C VAL A 119 7.92 -6.45 -3.14
N LEU A 120 6.78 -5.82 -3.48
CA LEU A 120 6.33 -5.75 -4.87
C LEU A 120 7.29 -4.94 -5.73
N SER A 121 7.81 -3.81 -5.24
CA SER A 121 8.81 -3.03 -5.98
C SER A 121 10.10 -3.85 -6.19
N ALA A 122 10.55 -4.58 -5.17
CA ALA A 122 11.70 -5.48 -5.29
C ALA A 122 11.48 -6.54 -6.36
N TRP A 123 10.32 -7.21 -6.35
CA TRP A 123 9.98 -8.20 -7.37
C TRP A 123 9.97 -7.62 -8.78
N ILE A 124 9.41 -6.41 -8.99
CA ILE A 124 9.44 -5.74 -10.29
C ILE A 124 10.89 -5.44 -10.74
N ARG A 125 11.76 -5.05 -9.81
CA ARG A 125 13.20 -4.86 -10.09
C ARG A 125 13.90 -6.16 -10.46
N GLU A 126 13.53 -7.28 -9.83
CA GLU A 126 14.04 -8.60 -10.20
C GLU A 126 13.57 -9.07 -11.59
N LEU A 127 12.43 -8.55 -12.09
CA LEU A 127 12.02 -8.75 -13.50
C LEU A 127 12.81 -7.87 -14.49
N GLY A 128 13.69 -7.00 -14.02
CA GLY A 128 14.48 -6.08 -14.84
C GLY A 128 13.79 -4.76 -15.21
N TYR A 129 12.78 -4.36 -14.43
CA TYR A 129 12.06 -3.10 -14.59
C TYR A 129 12.27 -2.17 -13.41
N ARG A 130 12.29 -0.86 -13.64
CA ARG A 130 12.44 0.12 -12.56
C ARG A 130 11.16 0.15 -11.74
N ALA A 131 11.30 0.13 -10.42
CA ALA A 131 10.20 0.30 -9.51
C ALA A 131 10.66 0.93 -8.19
N SER A 132 9.97 1.99 -7.79
CA SER A 132 10.27 2.76 -6.58
C SER A 132 8.99 3.14 -5.84
N ALA A 133 8.95 2.91 -4.54
CA ALA A 133 7.90 3.44 -3.69
C ALA A 133 8.13 4.94 -3.46
N ALA A 134 7.12 5.76 -3.70
CA ALA A 134 7.16 7.21 -3.62
C ALA A 134 6.14 7.71 -2.60
N ALA A 135 6.64 8.16 -1.44
CA ALA A 135 5.84 8.70 -0.36
C ALA A 135 5.40 10.16 -0.61
N GLU A 136 6.07 10.84 -1.54
CA GLU A 136 5.83 12.23 -1.90
C GLU A 136 4.62 12.44 -2.83
N LEU A 137 4.10 11.38 -3.46
CA LEU A 137 2.99 11.46 -4.40
C LEU A 137 1.62 11.56 -3.70
N ASP A 138 0.64 12.16 -4.39
CA ASP A 138 -0.78 12.13 -3.96
C ASP A 138 -1.37 10.72 -4.15
N ALA A 139 -1.03 9.82 -3.24
CA ALA A 139 -1.46 8.42 -3.29
C ALA A 139 -2.99 8.27 -3.34
N ARG A 140 -3.73 9.16 -2.69
CA ARG A 140 -5.20 9.11 -2.65
C ARG A 140 -5.82 9.61 -3.95
N GLY A 141 -5.28 10.69 -4.52
CA GLY A 141 -5.66 11.14 -5.86
C GLY A 141 -5.41 10.06 -6.90
N LEU A 142 -4.25 9.41 -6.86
CA LEU A 142 -3.91 8.30 -7.75
C LEU A 142 -4.77 7.06 -7.50
N ALA A 143 -5.16 6.77 -6.25
CA ALA A 143 -6.12 5.70 -5.96
C ALA A 143 -7.48 5.96 -6.62
N ALA A 144 -7.95 7.20 -6.61
CA ALA A 144 -9.19 7.59 -7.29
C ALA A 144 -9.05 7.49 -8.82
N ALA A 145 -7.91 7.95 -9.37
CA ALA A 145 -7.61 7.81 -10.81
C ALA A 145 -7.55 6.34 -11.24
N ALA A 146 -6.99 5.47 -10.40
CA ALA A 146 -6.96 4.02 -10.57
C ALA A 146 -8.28 3.31 -10.23
N LYS A 147 -9.39 4.08 -10.07
CA LYS A 147 -10.75 3.60 -9.85
C LYS A 147 -10.95 2.76 -8.58
N LEU A 148 -10.16 2.98 -7.54
CA LEU A 148 -10.32 2.31 -6.24
C LEU A 148 -11.43 2.92 -5.36
N GLY A 149 -11.90 4.11 -5.71
CA GLY A 149 -12.92 4.84 -4.96
C GLY A 149 -12.98 6.30 -5.36
N THR A 150 -13.67 7.11 -4.56
CA THR A 150 -13.77 8.57 -4.74
C THR A 150 -13.24 9.30 -3.52
N LEU A 151 -12.74 10.52 -3.69
CA LEU A 151 -12.35 11.35 -2.56
C LEU A 151 -13.56 12.06 -1.96
N ASP A 152 -13.69 12.05 -0.63
CA ASP A 152 -14.66 12.88 0.07
C ASP A 152 -14.19 14.35 0.17
N ARG A 153 -15.02 15.19 0.79
CA ARG A 153 -14.71 16.63 1.01
C ARG A 153 -13.45 16.85 1.85
N SER A 154 -13.01 15.86 2.62
CA SER A 154 -11.81 15.88 3.45
C SER A 154 -10.63 15.15 2.79
N ARG A 155 -10.73 14.84 1.49
CA ARG A 155 -9.70 14.13 0.71
C ARG A 155 -9.35 12.75 1.30
N LYS A 156 -10.28 12.09 2.00
CA LYS A 156 -10.16 10.65 2.33
C LYS A 156 -10.71 9.84 1.16
N LEU A 157 -10.05 8.73 0.86
CA LEU A 157 -10.55 7.77 -0.13
C LEU A 157 -11.76 7.04 0.46
N VAL A 158 -12.88 7.07 -0.26
CA VAL A 158 -14.09 6.32 0.03
C VAL A 158 -14.19 5.19 -0.99
N THR A 159 -13.99 3.97 -0.51
CA THR A 159 -14.02 2.73 -1.31
C THR A 159 -15.39 2.07 -1.20
N ARG A 160 -15.77 1.25 -2.18
CA ARG A 160 -17.07 0.55 -2.18
C ARG A 160 -17.17 -0.47 -1.04
N GLU A 161 -16.10 -1.22 -0.82
CA GLU A 161 -16.07 -2.37 0.10
C GLU A 161 -15.84 -1.93 1.55
N TYR A 162 -15.00 -0.92 1.78
CA TYR A 162 -14.53 -0.56 3.12
C TYR A 162 -14.89 0.87 3.55
N GLY A 163 -15.53 1.66 2.68
CA GLY A 163 -15.74 3.08 2.91
C GLY A 163 -14.40 3.79 3.10
N THR A 164 -14.27 4.59 4.16
CA THR A 164 -13.03 5.30 4.52
C THR A 164 -12.07 4.48 5.37
N ARG A 165 -12.37 3.22 5.67
CA ARG A 165 -11.57 2.35 6.57
C ARG A 165 -10.44 1.65 5.81
N VAL A 166 -9.63 2.46 5.12
CA VAL A 166 -8.47 1.99 4.38
C VAL A 166 -7.29 2.94 4.61
N HIS A 167 -6.10 2.35 4.66
CA HIS A 167 -4.84 3.05 4.50
C HIS A 167 -4.39 2.86 3.05
N VAL A 168 -4.19 3.98 2.34
CA VAL A 168 -3.56 3.97 1.01
C VAL A 168 -2.06 4.03 1.23
N ALA A 169 -1.35 3.00 0.77
CA ALA A 169 0.10 2.87 0.90
C ALA A 169 0.83 3.85 -0.03
N ASP A 170 2.15 3.95 0.15
CA ASP A 170 3.02 4.70 -0.77
C ASP A 170 2.88 4.16 -2.21
N VAL A 171 2.98 5.05 -3.20
CA VAL A 171 2.73 4.68 -4.60
C VAL A 171 3.96 4.04 -5.19
N ILE A 172 3.81 2.90 -5.87
CA ILE A 172 4.90 2.32 -6.65
C ILE A 172 4.87 2.96 -8.03
N ARG A 173 5.93 3.67 -8.39
CA ARG A 173 6.16 4.14 -9.77
C ARG A 173 6.95 3.08 -10.51
N THR A 174 6.61 2.79 -11.76
CA THR A 174 7.31 1.75 -12.52
C THR A 174 7.28 1.98 -14.03
N ASP A 175 8.28 1.43 -14.73
CA ASP A 175 8.30 1.27 -16.18
C ASP A 175 7.96 -0.14 -16.67
N LEU A 176 7.52 -1.02 -15.76
CA LEU A 176 6.87 -2.29 -16.11
C LEU A 176 5.67 -2.00 -17.03
N PRO A 177 5.57 -2.61 -18.22
CA PRO A 177 4.42 -2.40 -19.11
C PRO A 177 3.12 -2.91 -18.47
N LEU A 178 2.19 -1.98 -18.21
CA LEU A 178 0.92 -2.27 -17.55
C LEU A 178 -0.25 -1.65 -18.32
N ALA A 179 -1.44 -2.23 -18.13
CA ALA A 179 -2.70 -1.70 -18.61
C ALA A 179 -3.38 -0.91 -17.47
N PRO A 180 -3.44 0.43 -17.55
CA PRO A 180 -4.11 1.26 -16.54
C PRO A 180 -5.63 1.05 -16.56
N ALA A 181 -6.26 1.26 -15.40
CA ALA A 181 -7.67 0.98 -15.15
C ALA A 181 -8.64 1.98 -15.76
#